data_AF-A0A8X6I2E1-F1
#
_entry.id   AF-A0A8X6I2E1-F1
#
_cell.length_a   1.000
_cell.length_b   1.000
_cell.length_c   1.000
_cell.angle_alpha   90.00
_cell.angle_beta   90.00
_cell.angle_gamma   90.00
#
_symmetry.space_group_name_H-M   'P 1'
#
loop_
_entity.id
_entity.type
_entity.pdbx_description
1 polymer ?
#
loop_
_entity_poly.entity_id
_entity_poly.type
_entity_poly.pdbx_seq_one_letter_code
_entity_poly.pdbx_strand_id
1 'polypeptide(L)'
;MLGSHRSSRSRKSKRISLKWDTETDELYCVSPETDIGFNENISKRKLLSIVNSIYDPIGFTSPATLLPKLLLHEAWRNKLDWDEDLPSDLQLRYQRWAKHLNLFEKCRIPRRKFHGTIKQVTLHIFTDASAIGYACCAFLRCVEEDEVKVSFVSAKARVAPVQRPTIPRLELLGATIGARIASTILETLNSPLKTYFWTDSMTVLGWITNSEPWNTFVGNRVREIRELTTVDLSLEISIQQICLPVHVIGLNFSGVNGGRVQSGSTKVQNVGHTLRLLFHKKPC
;
A
#
# COMPACT_ATOMS: atom_id res chain seq x y z
N MET A 1 -16.97 27.68 36.18
CA MET A 1 -17.99 28.28 35.29
C MET A 1 -18.01 27.51 33.99
N LEU A 2 -19.18 26.97 33.67
CA LEU A 2 -19.45 26.01 32.61
C LEU A 2 -19.32 26.65 31.22
N GLY A 3 -18.42 26.14 30.39
CA GLY A 3 -18.30 26.45 28.97
C GLY A 3 -19.00 25.37 28.15
N SER A 4 -20.18 25.72 27.63
CA SER A 4 -21.14 24.90 26.89
C SER A 4 -20.60 23.83 25.92
N HIS A 5 -21.19 22.64 26.01
CA HIS A 5 -21.28 21.66 24.92
C HIS A 5 -21.84 22.34 23.67
N ARG A 6 -20.99 22.65 22.69
CA ARG A 6 -21.43 22.77 21.30
C ARG A 6 -21.45 21.37 20.71
N SER A 7 -22.65 20.79 20.60
CA SER A 7 -22.91 19.69 19.69
C SER A 7 -22.56 20.16 18.27
N SER A 8 -21.38 19.78 17.80
CA SER A 8 -21.02 20.01 16.40
C SER A 8 -21.93 19.09 15.56
N ARG A 9 -22.91 19.68 14.87
CA ARG A 9 -23.58 19.03 13.74
C ARG A 9 -22.47 18.52 12.82
N SER A 10 -22.27 17.20 12.75
CA SER A 10 -21.28 16.62 11.86
C SER A 10 -21.70 16.94 10.42
N ARG A 11 -21.01 17.89 9.78
CA ARG A 11 -21.07 18.02 8.33
C ARG A 11 -20.49 16.75 7.77
N LYS A 12 -21.38 15.87 7.31
CA LYS A 12 -21.06 14.54 6.81
C LYS A 12 -20.09 14.66 5.61
N SER A 13 -19.01 13.89 5.64
CA SER A 13 -17.94 13.98 4.64
C SER A 13 -18.29 13.16 3.40
N LYS A 14 -18.28 13.79 2.22
CA LYS A 14 -18.53 13.14 0.92
C LYS A 14 -17.34 12.31 0.40
N ARG A 15 -16.27 12.16 1.18
CA ARG A 15 -14.97 11.58 0.77
C ARG A 15 -14.52 10.52 1.77
N ILE A 16 -14.02 9.39 1.28
CA ILE A 16 -13.25 8.47 2.14
C ILE A 16 -12.00 9.25 2.55
N SER A 17 -11.87 9.49 3.84
CA SER A 17 -10.77 10.25 4.41
C SER A 17 -10.21 9.48 5.59
N LEU A 18 -8.90 9.59 5.77
CA LEU A 18 -8.22 9.10 6.97
C LEU A 18 -8.74 9.91 8.17
N LYS A 19 -9.32 9.22 9.14
CA LYS A 19 -9.78 9.78 10.41
C LYS A 19 -8.88 9.29 11.53
N TRP A 20 -8.90 10.05 12.63
CA TRP A 20 -8.19 9.72 13.85
C TRP A 20 -9.21 9.48 14.96
N ASP A 21 -9.08 8.34 15.62
CA ASP A 21 -9.77 8.00 16.85
C ASP A 21 -8.88 8.41 18.03
N THR A 22 -9.30 9.45 18.76
CA THR A 22 -8.51 10.02 19.86
C THR A 22 -8.52 9.16 21.11
N GLU A 23 -9.51 8.27 21.26
CA GLU A 23 -9.61 7.39 22.44
C GLU A 23 -8.64 6.21 22.32
N THR A 24 -8.58 5.61 21.13
CA THR A 24 -7.72 4.45 20.85
C THR A 24 -6.36 4.83 20.27
N ASP A 25 -6.17 6.08 19.87
CA ASP A 25 -5.01 6.62 19.14
C ASP A 25 -4.73 5.89 17.81
N GLU A 26 -5.79 5.57 17.08
CA GLU A 26 -5.74 4.83 15.82
C GLU A 26 -6.19 5.69 14.62
N LEU A 27 -5.55 5.46 13.48
CA LEU A 27 -5.96 5.96 12.18
C LEU A 27 -6.84 4.93 11.49
N TYR A 28 -7.95 5.37 10.90
CA TYR A 28 -8.88 4.50 10.19
C TYR A 28 -9.52 5.24 9.02
N CYS A 29 -10.09 4.50 8.07
CA CYS A 29 -10.83 5.08 6.95
C CYS A 29 -12.32 4.84 7.13
N VAL A 30 -13.13 5.86 6.84
CA VAL A 30 -14.59 5.72 6.83
C VAL A 30 -15.08 5.51 5.41
N SER A 31 -16.01 4.58 5.24
CA SER A 31 -16.68 4.33 3.96
C SER A 31 -17.28 5.65 3.44
N PRO A 32 -17.26 5.92 2.13
CA PRO A 32 -17.86 7.15 1.64
C PRO A 32 -19.37 7.08 1.87
N GLU A 33 -19.96 8.18 2.36
CA GLU A 33 -21.41 8.39 2.22
C GLU A 33 -21.82 8.78 0.79
N THR A 34 -20.86 8.86 -0.14
CA THR A 34 -21.18 8.97 -1.56
C THR A 34 -22.11 7.82 -1.92
N ASP A 35 -23.15 8.08 -2.71
CA ASP A 35 -23.95 6.99 -3.27
C ASP A 35 -23.03 6.09 -4.10
N ILE A 36 -22.60 4.97 -3.51
CA ILE A 36 -21.72 3.98 -4.12
C ILE A 36 -22.48 3.24 -5.24
N GLY A 37 -23.80 3.46 -5.40
CA GLY A 37 -24.59 2.83 -6.45
C GLY A 37 -24.51 1.31 -6.34
N PHE A 38 -24.63 0.78 -5.12
CA PHE A 38 -24.40 -0.64 -4.84
C PHE A 38 -25.26 -1.56 -5.73
N ASN A 39 -26.45 -1.09 -6.08
CA ASN A 39 -27.44 -1.76 -6.92
C ASN A 39 -27.71 -1.00 -8.23
N GLU A 40 -26.89 0.00 -8.57
CA GLU A 40 -27.05 0.80 -9.78
C GLU A 40 -25.96 0.45 -10.80
N ASN A 41 -26.29 0.55 -12.09
CA ASN A 41 -25.26 0.59 -13.11
C ASN A 41 -24.45 1.87 -12.94
N ILE A 42 -23.13 1.74 -12.93
CA ILE A 42 -22.25 2.90 -12.79
C ILE A 42 -21.65 3.24 -14.15
N SER A 43 -21.49 4.54 -14.41
CA SER A 43 -20.78 5.03 -15.58
C SER A 43 -19.29 5.21 -15.32
N LYS A 44 -18.49 5.39 -16.39
CA LYS A 44 -17.06 5.74 -16.28
C LYS A 44 -16.85 7.01 -15.44
N ARG A 45 -17.70 8.03 -15.61
CA ARG A 45 -17.66 9.29 -14.82
C ARG A 45 -17.88 9.02 -13.33
N LYS A 46 -18.89 8.20 -12.99
CA LYS A 46 -19.17 7.84 -11.60
C LYS A 46 -18.00 7.06 -11.00
N LEU A 47 -17.44 6.09 -11.72
CA LEU A 47 -16.27 5.32 -11.28
C LEU A 47 -15.07 6.24 -10.97
N LEU A 48 -14.77 7.19 -11.86
CA LEU A 48 -13.70 8.18 -11.64
C LEU A 48 -13.97 9.02 -10.38
N SER A 49 -15.21 9.48 -10.19
CA SER A 49 -15.60 10.24 -9.01
C SER A 49 -15.38 9.43 -7.73
N ILE A 50 -15.67 8.14 -7.75
CA ILE A 50 -15.49 7.24 -6.60
C ILE A 50 -14.01 7.00 -6.33
N VAL A 51 -13.20 6.72 -7.35
CA VAL A 51 -11.74 6.55 -7.20
C VAL A 51 -11.11 7.81 -6.58
N ASN A 52 -11.52 9.00 -7.02
CA ASN A 52 -10.98 10.28 -6.53
C ASN A 52 -11.59 10.77 -5.22
N SER A 53 -12.71 10.19 -4.77
CA SER A 53 -13.27 10.49 -3.45
C SER A 53 -12.44 9.89 -2.32
N ILE A 54 -11.56 8.93 -2.63
CA ILE A 54 -10.67 8.28 -1.68
C ILE A 54 -9.40 9.07 -1.48
N TYR A 55 -9.34 9.79 -0.37
CA TYR A 55 -8.17 10.53 0.07
C TYR A 55 -7.40 9.75 1.12
N ASP A 56 -6.25 9.22 0.70
CA ASP A 56 -5.36 8.42 1.53
C ASP A 56 -3.91 8.89 1.36
N PRO A 57 -3.45 9.80 2.24
CA PRO A 57 -2.12 10.40 2.12
C PRO A 57 -0.99 9.42 2.41
N ILE A 58 -1.24 8.39 3.23
CA ILE A 58 -0.25 7.38 3.60
C ILE A 58 -0.32 6.13 2.72
N GLY A 59 -1.39 5.98 1.92
CA GLY A 59 -1.58 4.86 1.01
C GLY A 59 -1.94 3.54 1.69
N PHE A 60 -2.44 3.58 2.92
CA PHE A 60 -2.93 2.42 3.66
C PHE A 60 -4.01 1.63 2.92
N THR A 61 -4.89 2.33 2.23
CA THR A 61 -5.98 1.80 1.41
C THR A 61 -5.55 1.43 -0.01
N SER A 62 -4.27 1.61 -0.38
CA SER A 62 -3.74 1.21 -1.69
C SER A 62 -4.15 -0.21 -2.11
N PRO A 63 -4.15 -1.23 -1.20
CA PRO A 63 -4.57 -2.58 -1.54
C PRO A 63 -5.99 -2.64 -2.13
N ALA A 64 -6.92 -1.97 -1.46
CA ALA A 64 -8.31 -2.01 -1.83
C ALA A 64 -8.68 -0.96 -2.90
N THR A 65 -7.90 0.11 -3.06
CA THR A 65 -8.13 1.12 -4.12
C THR A 65 -7.48 0.75 -5.45
N LEU A 66 -6.65 -0.30 -5.52
CA LEU A 66 -6.02 -0.74 -6.76
C LEU A 66 -7.05 -1.26 -7.78
N LEU A 67 -8.03 -2.05 -7.33
CA LEU A 67 -9.07 -2.62 -8.19
C LEU A 67 -9.94 -1.56 -8.89
N PRO A 68 -10.53 -0.56 -8.22
CA PRO A 68 -11.32 0.46 -8.91
C PRO A 68 -10.47 1.33 -9.86
N LYS A 69 -9.18 1.54 -9.55
CA LYS A 69 -8.23 2.17 -10.48
C LYS A 69 -7.98 1.31 -11.72
N LEU A 70 -7.89 -0.01 -11.55
CA LEU A 70 -7.75 -0.96 -12.65
C LEU A 70 -9.01 -0.97 -13.53
N LEU A 71 -10.20 -1.01 -12.94
CA LEU A 71 -11.48 -0.94 -13.66
C LEU A 71 -11.59 0.37 -14.46
N LEU A 72 -11.19 1.49 -13.86
CA LEU A 72 -11.15 2.78 -14.54
C LEU A 72 -10.18 2.73 -15.73
N HIS A 73 -8.99 2.18 -15.53
CA HIS A 73 -8.01 2.00 -16.61
C HIS A 73 -8.53 1.09 -17.74
N GLU A 74 -9.27 0.03 -17.42
CA GLU A 74 -9.92 -0.84 -18.42
C GLU A 74 -11.04 -0.11 -19.19
N ALA A 75 -11.87 0.68 -18.49
CA ALA A 75 -12.89 1.52 -19.12
C ALA A 75 -12.30 2.51 -20.14
N TRP A 76 -11.16 3.12 -19.82
CA TRP A 76 -10.42 3.97 -20.76
C TRP A 76 -9.90 3.21 -21.98
N ARG A 77 -9.38 1.99 -21.79
CA ARG A 77 -8.89 1.15 -22.90
C ARG A 77 -10.00 0.70 -23.82
N ASN A 78 -11.20 0.46 -23.27
CA ASN A 78 -12.39 0.12 -24.04
C ASN A 78 -13.02 1.33 -24.74
N LYS A 79 -12.47 2.53 -24.57
CA LYS A 79 -12.97 3.78 -25.16
C LYS A 79 -14.43 4.07 -24.82
N LEU A 80 -14.90 3.63 -23.64
CA LEU A 80 -16.25 3.93 -23.17
C LEU A 80 -16.47 5.43 -23.07
N ASP A 81 -17.69 5.90 -23.30
CA ASP A 81 -18.05 7.29 -23.09
C ASP A 81 -18.17 7.63 -21.60
N TRP A 82 -18.27 8.91 -21.27
CA TRP A 82 -18.26 9.36 -19.87
C TRP A 82 -19.47 8.88 -19.08
N ASP A 83 -20.66 8.97 -19.69
CA ASP A 83 -21.94 8.70 -19.06
C ASP A 83 -22.56 7.38 -19.53
N GLU A 84 -21.81 6.62 -20.34
CA GLU A 84 -22.14 5.24 -20.71
C GLU A 84 -21.95 4.30 -19.51
N ASP A 85 -22.90 3.38 -19.34
CA ASP A 85 -22.85 2.33 -18.33
C ASP A 85 -21.64 1.42 -18.55
N LEU A 86 -21.02 0.97 -17.46
CA LEU A 86 -19.97 -0.03 -17.54
C LEU A 86 -20.50 -1.35 -18.13
N PRO A 87 -19.73 -2.01 -19.00
CA PRO A 87 -20.02 -3.38 -19.43
C PRO A 87 -20.22 -4.32 -18.25
N SER A 88 -21.05 -5.34 -18.44
CA SER A 88 -21.47 -6.28 -17.39
C SER A 88 -20.32 -6.89 -16.59
N ASP A 89 -19.18 -7.22 -17.23
CA ASP A 89 -17.99 -7.72 -16.53
C ASP A 89 -17.39 -6.70 -15.54
N LEU A 90 -17.20 -5.45 -16.00
CA LEU A 90 -16.64 -4.38 -15.17
C LEU A 90 -17.60 -4.01 -14.04
N GLN A 91 -18.90 -3.97 -14.34
CA GLN A 91 -19.96 -3.72 -13.36
C GLN A 91 -19.97 -4.79 -12.26
N LEU A 92 -19.87 -6.08 -12.62
CA LEU A 92 -19.83 -7.17 -11.65
C LEU A 92 -18.60 -7.10 -10.75
N ARG A 93 -17.42 -6.81 -11.31
CA ARG A 93 -16.18 -6.64 -10.55
C ARG A 93 -16.26 -5.43 -9.62
N TYR A 94 -16.86 -4.33 -10.08
CA TYR A 94 -17.13 -3.16 -9.26
C TYR A 94 -18.07 -3.47 -8.08
N GLN A 95 -19.19 -4.14 -8.32
CA GLN A 95 -20.14 -4.50 -7.26
C GLN A 95 -19.52 -5.43 -6.21
N ARG A 96 -18.68 -6.38 -6.63
CA ARG A 96 -17.90 -7.23 -5.71
C ARG A 96 -16.97 -6.40 -4.85
N TRP A 97 -16.25 -5.45 -5.45
CA TRP A 97 -15.41 -4.52 -4.69
C TRP A 97 -16.21 -3.67 -3.70
N ALA A 98 -17.34 -3.11 -4.13
CA ALA A 98 -18.21 -2.28 -3.31
C ALA A 98 -18.71 -3.03 -2.06
N LYS A 99 -19.05 -4.33 -2.19
CA LYS A 99 -19.41 -5.24 -1.07
C LYS A 99 -18.38 -5.28 0.05
N HIS A 100 -17.11 -5.05 -0.26
CA HIS A 100 -16.01 -5.11 0.71
C HIS A 100 -15.60 -3.74 1.26
N LEU A 101 -16.22 -2.63 0.84
CA LEU A 101 -15.88 -1.29 1.33
C LEU A 101 -16.10 -1.14 2.84
N ASN A 102 -17.10 -1.82 3.41
CA ASN A 102 -17.34 -1.80 4.85
C ASN A 102 -16.17 -2.40 5.66
N LEU A 103 -15.28 -3.16 5.04
CA LEU A 103 -14.08 -3.67 5.69
C LEU A 103 -13.04 -2.57 5.93
N PHE A 104 -13.08 -1.45 5.20
CA PHE A 104 -12.13 -0.34 5.40
C PHE A 104 -12.25 0.27 6.80
N GLU A 105 -13.46 0.30 7.37
CA GLU A 105 -13.70 0.81 8.72
C GLU A 105 -13.11 -0.10 9.81
N LYS A 106 -12.92 -1.39 9.49
CA LYS A 106 -12.29 -2.37 10.37
C LYS A 106 -10.77 -2.31 10.30
N CYS A 107 -10.22 -1.73 9.23
CA CYS A 107 -8.79 -1.58 9.04
C CYS A 107 -8.30 -0.36 9.83
N ARG A 108 -7.60 -0.62 10.94
CA ARG A 108 -7.06 0.41 11.83
C ARG A 108 -5.54 0.30 11.93
N ILE A 109 -4.88 1.45 12.02
CA ILE A 109 -3.43 1.55 12.22
C ILE A 109 -3.15 2.38 13.46
N PRO A 110 -2.36 1.89 14.43
CA PRO A 110 -1.89 2.71 15.56
C PRO A 110 -1.12 3.95 15.06
N ARG A 111 -1.53 5.15 15.51
CA ARG A 111 -0.88 6.41 15.14
C ARG A 111 0.48 6.53 15.81
N ARG A 112 0.53 6.24 17.12
CA ARG A 112 1.77 6.11 17.87
C ARG A 112 2.40 4.76 17.54
N LYS A 113 3.65 4.80 17.07
CA LYS A 113 4.36 3.60 16.59
C LYS A 113 5.12 2.87 17.70
N PHE A 114 5.61 3.62 18.70
CA PHE A 114 6.49 3.11 19.76
C PHE A 114 6.12 3.71 21.12
N HIS A 115 6.22 2.93 22.20
CA HIS A 115 5.72 3.31 23.53
C HIS A 115 6.79 3.41 24.62
N GLY A 116 7.93 2.72 24.48
CA GLY A 116 9.00 2.62 25.46
C GLY A 116 10.39 3.01 24.95
N THR A 117 11.43 2.48 25.58
CA THR A 117 12.82 2.85 25.29
C THR A 117 13.31 2.23 24.00
N ILE A 118 13.50 3.09 23.00
CA ILE A 118 13.92 2.71 21.65
C ILE A 118 15.44 2.49 21.64
N LYS A 119 15.88 1.26 21.40
CA LYS A 119 17.31 0.94 21.24
C LYS A 119 17.79 1.18 19.80
N GLN A 120 16.96 0.81 18.82
CA GLN A 120 17.31 0.91 17.41
C GLN A 120 16.06 1.04 16.56
N VAL A 121 16.10 1.93 15.55
CA VAL A 121 15.05 2.07 14.54
C VAL A 121 15.66 1.92 13.15
N THR A 122 14.98 1.16 12.30
CA THR A 122 15.38 0.90 10.91
C THR A 122 14.17 1.01 9.99
N LEU A 123 14.36 1.55 8.79
CA LEU A 123 13.32 1.69 7.77
C LEU A 123 13.43 0.54 6.77
N HIS A 124 12.31 -0.13 6.48
CA HIS A 124 12.26 -1.25 5.54
C HIS A 124 11.24 -0.96 4.44
N ILE A 125 11.70 -0.99 3.18
CA ILE A 125 10.88 -0.73 2.00
C ILE A 125 10.78 -2.00 1.17
N PHE A 126 9.58 -2.54 1.06
CA PHE A 126 9.30 -3.71 0.25
C PHE A 126 8.68 -3.28 -1.07
N THR A 127 9.11 -3.90 -2.17
CA THR A 127 8.62 -3.59 -3.52
C THR A 127 8.21 -4.86 -4.24
N ASP A 128 7.12 -4.78 -4.99
CA ASP A 128 6.62 -5.91 -5.80
C ASP A 128 5.93 -5.36 -7.06
N ALA A 129 5.87 -6.21 -8.09
CA ALA A 129 5.19 -5.89 -9.34
C ALA A 129 4.58 -7.13 -10.00
N SER A 130 3.52 -6.88 -10.75
CA SER A 130 2.86 -7.85 -11.61
C SER A 130 2.44 -7.19 -12.92
N ALA A 131 1.88 -7.97 -13.84
CA ALA A 131 1.39 -7.47 -15.14
C ALA A 131 0.30 -6.38 -15.01
N ILE A 132 -0.39 -6.30 -13.88
CA ILE A 132 -1.49 -5.34 -13.66
C ILE A 132 -1.06 -4.07 -12.91
N GLY A 133 0.07 -4.11 -12.20
CA GLY A 133 0.52 -2.98 -11.39
C GLY A 133 1.78 -3.26 -10.61
N TYR A 134 2.29 -2.22 -9.97
CA TYR A 134 3.48 -2.26 -9.12
C TYR A 134 3.26 -1.42 -7.87
N ALA A 135 3.87 -1.83 -6.76
CA ALA A 135 3.69 -1.17 -5.49
C ALA A 135 4.91 -1.26 -4.59
N CYS A 136 4.88 -0.45 -3.55
CA CYS A 136 5.79 -0.55 -2.43
C CYS A 136 5.08 -0.29 -1.10
N CYS A 137 5.63 -0.86 -0.02
CA CYS A 137 5.20 -0.64 1.36
C CYS A 137 6.42 -0.35 2.24
N ALA A 138 6.29 0.65 3.10
CA ALA A 138 7.30 1.11 4.04
C ALA A 138 6.90 0.77 5.47
N PHE A 139 7.84 0.20 6.22
CA PHE A 139 7.68 -0.17 7.62
C PHE A 139 8.85 0.34 8.44
N LEU A 140 8.58 0.78 9.67
CA LEU A 140 9.61 0.98 10.66
C LEU A 140 9.72 -0.29 11.50
N ARG A 141 10.94 -0.76 11.68
CA ARG A 141 11.30 -1.83 12.61
C ARG A 141 12.05 -1.20 13.78
N CYS A 142 11.54 -1.41 14.98
CA CYS A 142 12.12 -0.94 16.23
C CYS A 142 12.51 -2.12 17.12
N VAL A 143 13.61 -1.98 17.85
CA VAL A 143 13.96 -2.85 18.99
C VAL A 143 13.65 -2.07 20.26
N GLU A 144 12.63 -2.50 20.98
CA GLU A 144 12.13 -1.89 22.21
C GLU A 144 12.17 -2.95 23.31
N GLU A 145 12.93 -2.72 24.39
CA GLU A 145 13.00 -3.66 25.52
C GLU A 145 13.33 -5.11 25.10
N ASP A 146 14.19 -5.26 24.08
CA ASP A 146 14.59 -6.54 23.46
C ASP A 146 13.50 -7.26 22.65
N GLU A 147 12.33 -6.63 22.47
CA GLU A 147 11.30 -7.04 21.52
C GLU A 147 11.41 -6.28 20.19
N VAL A 148 11.19 -7.01 19.10
CA VAL A 148 11.14 -6.42 17.75
C VAL A 148 9.69 -6.06 17.43
N LYS A 149 9.43 -4.76 17.26
CA LYS A 149 8.14 -4.25 16.82
C LYS A 149 8.23 -3.67 15.42
N VAL A 150 7.19 -3.92 14.61
CA VAL A 150 7.10 -3.41 13.24
C VAL A 150 5.82 -2.62 13.08
N SER A 151 5.95 -1.43 12.50
CA SER A 151 4.85 -0.49 12.32
C SER A 151 4.79 -0.02 10.87
N PHE A 152 3.59 -0.05 10.28
CA PHE A 152 3.34 0.51 8.96
C PHE A 152 3.64 2.02 8.93
N VAL A 153 4.15 2.51 7.81
CA VAL A 153 4.42 3.94 7.59
C VAL A 153 3.63 4.46 6.43
N SER A 154 3.86 3.89 5.26
CA SER A 154 3.23 4.33 4.03
C SER A 154 3.28 3.21 3.00
N ALA A 155 2.35 3.23 2.05
CA ALA A 155 2.39 2.39 0.87
C ALA A 155 2.02 3.22 -0.37
N LYS A 156 2.37 2.71 -1.53
CA LYS A 156 1.93 3.29 -2.79
C LYS A 156 1.79 2.19 -3.82
N ALA A 157 0.65 2.17 -4.49
CA ALA A 157 0.40 1.28 -5.62
C ALA A 157 0.07 2.10 -6.88
N ARG A 158 0.51 1.60 -8.03
CA ARG A 158 0.20 2.16 -9.36
C ARG A 158 -0.24 1.05 -10.30
N VAL A 159 -1.23 1.36 -11.12
CA VAL A 159 -1.65 0.49 -12.23
C VAL A 159 -0.55 0.48 -13.29
N ALA A 160 -0.30 -0.68 -13.90
CA ALA A 160 0.69 -0.81 -14.96
C ALA A 160 0.33 0.10 -16.15
N PRO A 161 1.30 0.74 -16.81
CA PRO A 161 1.04 1.59 -17.96
C PRO A 161 0.34 0.83 -19.10
N VAL A 162 -0.47 1.56 -19.88
CA VAL A 162 -1.20 1.00 -21.05
C VAL A 162 -0.28 0.28 -22.03
N GLN A 163 0.94 0.79 -22.22
CA GLN A 163 1.95 0.26 -23.15
C GLN A 163 2.65 -1.02 -22.63
N ARG A 164 2.11 -1.66 -21.58
CA ARG A 164 2.51 -2.96 -21.01
C ARG A 164 4.03 -3.23 -21.07
N PRO A 165 4.82 -2.50 -20.27
CA PRO A 165 6.24 -2.80 -20.13
C PRO A 165 6.44 -4.22 -19.58
N THR A 166 7.60 -4.80 -19.84
CA THR A 166 8.00 -6.13 -19.34
C THR A 166 7.96 -6.18 -17.80
N ILE A 167 7.76 -7.37 -17.23
CA ILE A 167 7.75 -7.55 -15.75
C ILE A 167 9.00 -6.95 -15.08
N PRO A 168 10.24 -7.16 -15.56
CA PRO A 168 11.41 -6.53 -14.94
C PRO A 168 11.38 -5.00 -14.94
N ARG A 169 10.78 -4.37 -15.95
CA ARG A 169 10.62 -2.91 -16.00
C ARG A 169 9.58 -2.44 -15.00
N LEU A 170 8.52 -3.22 -14.77
CA LEU A 170 7.53 -2.94 -13.72
C LEU A 170 8.13 -3.11 -12.32
N GLU A 171 8.95 -4.15 -12.11
CA GLU A 171 9.70 -4.35 -10.87
C GLU A 171 10.67 -3.17 -10.62
N LEU A 172 11.37 -2.69 -11.66
CA LEU A 172 12.22 -1.50 -11.57
C LEU A 172 11.43 -0.22 -11.24
N LEU A 173 10.22 -0.07 -11.79
CA LEU A 173 9.31 1.02 -11.42
C LEU A 173 8.84 0.91 -9.97
N GLY A 174 8.61 -0.32 -9.48
CA GLY A 174 8.37 -0.64 -8.07
C GLY A 174 9.51 -0.17 -7.17
N ALA A 175 10.74 -0.53 -7.51
CA ALA A 175 11.95 -0.07 -6.82
C ALA A 175 12.06 1.47 -6.83
N THR A 176 11.77 2.11 -7.97
CA THR A 176 11.81 3.57 -8.11
C THR A 176 10.83 4.26 -7.18
N ILE A 177 9.57 3.80 -7.11
CA ILE A 177 8.60 4.39 -6.17
C ILE A 177 8.93 4.08 -4.71
N GLY A 178 9.59 2.94 -4.44
CA GLY A 178 10.15 2.60 -3.13
C GLY A 178 11.20 3.61 -2.68
N ALA A 179 12.19 3.91 -3.53
CA ALA A 179 13.24 4.90 -3.26
C ALA A 179 12.66 6.29 -2.97
N ARG A 180 11.69 6.74 -3.79
CA ARG A 180 11.01 8.03 -3.59
C ARG A 180 10.29 8.11 -2.23
N ILE A 181 9.55 7.05 -1.87
CA ILE A 181 8.86 7.02 -0.56
C ILE A 181 9.85 7.03 0.59
N ALA A 182 10.97 6.30 0.47
CA ALA A 182 12.00 6.32 1.50
C ALA A 182 12.54 7.73 1.71
N SER A 183 12.91 8.44 0.64
CA SER A 183 13.36 9.84 0.70
C SER A 183 12.34 10.73 1.42
N THR A 184 11.07 10.67 1.00
CA THR A 184 10.01 11.46 1.64
C THR A 184 9.84 11.14 3.13
N ILE A 185 9.94 9.86 3.52
CA ILE A 185 9.83 9.45 4.92
C ILE A 185 11.01 9.99 5.74
N LEU A 186 12.23 9.83 5.24
CA LEU A 186 13.44 10.29 5.93
C LEU A 186 13.46 11.81 6.10
N GLU A 187 13.08 12.54 5.04
CA GLU A 187 12.90 14.00 5.08
C GLU A 187 11.83 14.41 6.11
N THR A 188 10.70 13.70 6.14
CA THR A 188 9.60 14.02 7.07
C THR A 188 9.96 13.71 8.53
N LEU A 189 10.72 12.64 8.77
CA LEU A 189 11.18 12.27 10.11
C LEU A 189 12.34 13.14 10.60
N ASN A 190 13.00 13.88 9.70
CA ASN A 190 14.18 14.70 9.97
C ASN A 190 15.25 13.95 10.78
N SER A 191 15.42 12.66 10.47
CA SER A 191 16.32 11.76 11.20
C SER A 191 16.90 10.73 10.24
N PRO A 192 18.23 10.58 10.15
CA PRO A 192 18.85 9.55 9.33
C PRO A 192 18.59 8.19 9.97
N LEU A 193 17.84 7.34 9.27
CA LEU A 193 17.58 5.96 9.67
C LEU A 193 18.28 5.00 8.72
N LYS A 194 18.92 3.96 9.26
CA LYS A 194 19.40 2.85 8.45
C LYS A 194 18.22 2.26 7.68
N THR A 195 18.31 2.28 6.36
CA THR A 195 17.20 1.95 5.45
C THR A 195 17.55 0.73 4.60
N TYR A 196 16.62 -0.20 4.50
CA TYR A 196 16.74 -1.44 3.73
C TYR A 196 15.68 -1.50 2.64
N PHE A 197 16.08 -1.88 1.44
CA PHE A 197 15.20 -2.07 0.29
C PHE A 197 15.12 -3.56 -0.07
N TRP A 198 13.89 -4.05 -0.25
CA TRP A 198 13.59 -5.46 -0.50
C TRP A 198 12.89 -5.61 -1.85
N THR A 199 13.42 -6.49 -2.68
CA THR A 199 12.85 -6.90 -3.97
C THR A 199 13.14 -8.38 -4.20
N ASP A 200 12.21 -9.09 -4.85
CA ASP A 200 12.39 -10.48 -5.27
C ASP A 200 12.99 -10.60 -6.69
N SER A 201 13.22 -9.46 -7.36
CA SER A 201 13.73 -9.43 -8.73
C SER A 201 15.25 -9.39 -8.78
N MET A 202 15.86 -10.53 -9.12
CA MET A 202 17.31 -10.61 -9.40
C MET A 202 17.72 -9.70 -10.56
N THR A 203 16.84 -9.47 -11.53
CA THR A 203 17.11 -8.59 -12.67
C THR A 203 17.25 -7.14 -12.21
N VAL A 204 16.31 -6.66 -11.38
CA VAL A 204 16.36 -5.31 -10.82
C VAL A 204 17.57 -5.13 -9.91
N LEU A 205 17.86 -6.13 -9.07
CA LEU A 205 19.07 -6.14 -8.24
C LEU A 205 20.32 -5.96 -9.11
N GLY A 206 20.49 -6.78 -10.15
CA GLY A 206 21.63 -6.70 -11.06
C GLY A 206 21.74 -5.34 -11.76
N TRP A 207 20.63 -4.75 -12.20
CA TRP A 207 20.63 -3.40 -12.78
C TRP A 207 21.06 -2.32 -11.81
N ILE A 208 20.67 -2.44 -10.53
CA ILE A 208 20.98 -1.46 -9.49
C ILE A 208 22.43 -1.59 -9.00
N THR A 209 22.98 -2.80 -8.90
CA THR A 209 24.33 -3.03 -8.36
C THR A 209 25.42 -2.89 -9.42
N ASN A 210 25.15 -3.29 -10.66
CA ASN A 210 26.17 -3.30 -11.71
C ASN A 210 26.22 -1.99 -12.49
N SER A 211 27.38 -1.70 -13.07
CA SER A 211 27.60 -0.52 -13.91
C SER A 211 27.82 -0.95 -15.35
N GLU A 212 26.72 -1.17 -16.07
CA GLU A 212 26.73 -1.51 -17.49
C GLU A 212 26.01 -0.43 -18.31
N PRO A 213 26.28 -0.31 -19.63
CA PRO A 213 25.53 0.58 -20.49
C PRO A 213 24.07 0.10 -20.62
N TRP A 214 23.20 0.67 -19.79
CA TRP A 214 21.77 0.41 -19.84
C TRP A 214 21.08 1.25 -20.93
N ASN A 215 19.97 0.73 -21.46
CA ASN A 215 19.06 1.56 -22.26
C ASN A 215 18.53 2.75 -21.44
N THR A 216 18.09 3.81 -22.11
CA THR A 216 17.66 5.07 -21.48
C THR A 216 16.60 4.89 -20.39
N PHE A 217 15.66 3.95 -20.57
CA PHE A 217 14.62 3.71 -19.55
C PHE A 217 15.23 3.15 -18.27
N VAL A 218 16.04 2.09 -18.37
CA VAL A 218 16.65 1.43 -17.22
C VAL A 218 17.69 2.37 -16.58
N GLY A 219 18.57 2.97 -17.39
CA GLY A 219 19.63 3.85 -16.91
C GLY A 219 19.11 5.06 -16.13
N ASN A 220 18.04 5.72 -16.61
CA ASN A 220 17.46 6.85 -15.90
C ASN A 220 16.84 6.46 -14.55
N ARG A 221 16.21 5.28 -14.46
CA ARG A 221 15.60 4.80 -13.20
C ARG A 221 16.62 4.30 -12.21
N VAL A 222 17.65 3.61 -12.68
CA VAL A 222 18.78 3.19 -11.83
C VAL A 222 19.51 4.41 -11.28
N ARG A 223 19.76 5.43 -12.10
CA ARG A 223 20.37 6.69 -11.65
C ARG A 223 19.53 7.33 -10.54
N GLU A 224 18.23 7.49 -10.78
CA GLU A 224 17.30 8.04 -9.80
C GLU A 224 17.28 7.25 -8.48
N ILE A 225 17.22 5.91 -8.55
CA ILE A 225 17.26 5.05 -7.36
C ILE A 225 18.57 5.28 -6.60
N ARG A 226 19.71 5.28 -7.29
CA ARG A 226 21.03 5.49 -6.65
C ARG A 226 21.08 6.86 -5.98
N GLU A 227 20.71 7.93 -6.67
CA GLU A 227 20.70 9.29 -6.11
C GLU A 227 19.85 9.39 -4.83
N LEU A 228 18.67 8.76 -4.81
CA LEU A 228 17.77 8.78 -3.64
C LEU A 228 18.19 7.85 -2.50
N THR A 229 19.10 6.89 -2.74
CA THR A 229 19.46 5.86 -1.75
C THR A 229 20.92 5.93 -1.28
N THR A 230 21.79 6.65 -1.97
CA THR A 230 23.23 6.76 -1.65
C THR A 230 23.60 7.88 -0.68
N VAL A 231 22.62 8.67 -0.20
CA VAL A 231 22.86 9.77 0.75
C VAL A 231 23.28 9.29 2.16
N ASP A 232 23.30 7.98 2.45
CA ASP A 232 23.89 7.47 3.70
C ASP A 232 24.37 6.01 3.57
N LEU A 233 25.51 5.81 2.91
CA LEU A 233 26.05 4.49 2.58
C LEU A 233 26.84 3.87 3.75
N SER A 234 26.11 3.28 4.71
CA SER A 234 26.46 1.97 5.26
C SER A 234 25.42 0.94 4.84
N LEU A 235 25.09 0.95 3.53
CA LEU A 235 24.17 0.00 2.92
C LEU A 235 24.82 -1.39 2.90
N GLU A 236 24.55 -2.17 3.93
CA GLU A 236 24.22 -3.57 3.66
C GLU A 236 22.91 -3.55 2.87
N ILE A 237 23.04 -3.50 1.55
CA ILE A 237 21.99 -3.91 0.63
C ILE A 237 21.82 -5.42 0.84
N SER A 238 21.21 -5.81 1.96
CA SER A 238 20.64 -7.13 2.12
C SER A 238 19.34 -7.13 1.31
N ILE A 239 19.45 -7.11 -0.02
CA ILE A 239 18.38 -7.59 -0.89
C ILE A 239 18.40 -9.11 -0.69
N GLN A 240 17.79 -9.55 0.41
CA GLN A 240 17.57 -10.98 0.60
C GLN A 240 16.40 -11.36 -0.30
N GLN A 241 16.62 -12.38 -1.10
CA GLN A 241 15.55 -13.12 -1.74
C GLN A 241 14.54 -13.52 -0.66
N ILE A 242 13.25 -13.22 -0.88
CA ILE A 242 12.19 -13.82 -0.07
C ILE A 242 12.10 -15.30 -0.47
N CYS A 243 13.01 -16.12 0.06
CA CYS A 243 12.90 -17.57 0.06
C CYS A 243 12.11 -17.94 1.32
N LEU A 244 10.78 -18.06 1.20
CA LEU A 244 10.00 -18.81 2.18
C LEU A 244 9.57 -20.14 1.55
N PRO A 245 9.88 -21.30 2.16
CA PRO A 245 9.42 -22.60 1.70
C PRO A 245 7.89 -22.70 1.76
N VAL A 246 7.33 -23.44 0.80
CA VAL A 246 5.89 -23.51 0.44
C VAL A 246 5.05 -24.36 1.43
N HIS A 247 5.35 -24.36 2.73
CA HIS A 247 4.58 -25.15 3.70
C HIS A 247 4.35 -24.38 4.99
N VAL A 248 3.23 -23.64 5.08
CA VAL A 248 2.23 -23.69 6.17
C VAL A 248 0.97 -22.99 5.65
N ILE A 249 0.04 -23.76 5.08
CA ILE A 249 -1.34 -23.33 4.85
C ILE A 249 -2.08 -23.52 6.17
N GLY A 250 -2.74 -22.46 6.65
CA GLY A 250 -3.53 -22.51 7.88
C GLY A 250 -4.40 -21.27 8.08
N LEU A 251 -5.16 -20.86 7.07
CA LEU A 251 -6.30 -19.96 7.26
C LEU A 251 -7.49 -20.81 7.70
N ASN A 252 -7.70 -20.98 9.01
CA ASN A 252 -9.00 -21.45 9.51
C ASN A 252 -9.89 -20.23 9.76
N PHE A 253 -10.80 -19.99 8.82
CA PHE A 253 -12.04 -19.28 9.09
C PHE A 253 -12.99 -20.23 9.79
N SER A 254 -13.09 -20.16 11.12
CA SER A 254 -14.16 -20.83 11.85
C SER A 254 -14.51 -20.08 13.12
N GLY A 255 -15.76 -19.64 13.21
CA GLY A 255 -16.52 -19.56 14.45
C GLY A 255 -16.46 -18.25 15.22
N VAL A 256 -17.56 -17.50 15.16
CA VAL A 256 -17.99 -16.61 16.24
C VAL A 256 -18.07 -17.42 17.54
N ASN A 257 -17.36 -17.01 18.58
CA ASN A 257 -17.83 -17.02 19.97
C ASN A 257 -16.93 -16.17 20.86
N GLY A 258 -17.56 -15.43 21.77
CA GLY A 258 -16.99 -14.32 22.52
C GLY A 258 -15.80 -14.67 23.43
N GLY A 259 -14.95 -13.66 23.65
CA GLY A 259 -13.90 -13.67 24.66
C GLY A 259 -12.64 -12.92 24.23
N ARG A 260 -12.39 -11.75 24.86
CA ARG A 260 -11.12 -11.00 24.97
C ARG A 260 -10.14 -11.04 23.79
N VAL A 261 -10.01 -9.89 23.12
CA VAL A 261 -8.89 -9.57 22.22
C VAL A 261 -7.63 -9.34 23.06
N GLN A 262 -6.66 -10.27 22.99
CA GLN A 262 -5.29 -10.01 23.43
C GLN A 262 -4.49 -9.40 22.26
N SER A 263 -3.76 -8.32 22.54
CA SER A 263 -2.89 -7.62 21.60
C SER A 263 -1.73 -8.52 21.17
N GLY A 264 -1.84 -9.12 20.00
CA GLY A 264 -0.84 -10.01 19.43
C GLY A 264 0.09 -9.29 18.45
N SER A 265 1.37 -9.23 18.80
CA SER A 265 2.52 -8.89 17.97
C SER A 265 2.42 -9.46 16.54
N THR A 266 2.33 -8.58 15.54
CA THR A 266 2.37 -9.00 14.13
C THR A 266 3.82 -9.36 13.77
N LYS A 267 4.12 -10.65 13.75
CA LYS A 267 5.41 -11.18 13.28
C LYS A 267 5.70 -10.71 11.85
N VAL A 268 6.94 -10.29 11.59
CA VAL A 268 7.49 -9.84 10.29
C VAL A 268 7.12 -10.75 9.12
N GLN A 269 6.88 -12.03 9.38
CA GLN A 269 6.45 -13.05 8.42
C GLN A 269 5.11 -12.75 7.71
N ASN A 270 4.19 -12.01 8.34
CA ASN A 270 2.91 -11.66 7.71
C ASN A 270 3.00 -10.52 6.70
N VAL A 271 4.08 -9.71 6.73
CA VAL A 271 4.21 -8.50 5.91
C VAL A 271 4.47 -8.83 4.42
N GLY A 272 5.30 -9.84 4.16
CA GLY A 272 5.53 -10.35 2.80
C GLY A 272 4.27 -10.99 2.20
N HIS A 273 3.43 -11.62 3.04
CA HIS A 273 2.18 -12.24 2.60
C HIS A 273 1.14 -11.20 2.18
N THR A 274 1.06 -10.04 2.85
CA THR A 274 0.13 -8.95 2.48
C THR A 274 0.46 -8.33 1.10
N LEU A 275 1.74 -8.22 0.73
CA LEU A 275 2.15 -7.80 -0.61
C LEU A 275 1.92 -8.90 -1.65
N ARG A 276 2.24 -10.16 -1.33
CA ARG A 276 2.01 -11.31 -2.21
C ARG A 276 0.53 -11.61 -2.46
N LEU A 277 -0.34 -11.29 -1.49
CA LEU A 277 -1.80 -11.36 -1.63
C LEU A 277 -2.34 -10.27 -2.58
N LEU A 278 -1.63 -9.15 -2.73
CA LEU A 278 -2.01 -8.07 -3.65
C LEU A 278 -1.61 -8.34 -5.10
N PHE A 279 -0.50 -9.04 -5.29
CA PHE A 279 0.05 -9.36 -6.59
C PHE A 279 0.14 -10.87 -6.70
N HIS A 280 -0.99 -11.51 -6.99
CA HIS A 280 -1.06 -12.94 -7.29
C HIS A 280 -0.11 -13.26 -8.47
N LYS A 281 1.17 -13.54 -8.20
CA LYS A 281 2.07 -14.18 -9.16
C LYS A 281 1.56 -15.61 -9.29
N LYS A 282 0.87 -15.92 -10.40
CA LYS A 282 0.72 -17.32 -10.79
C LYS A 282 2.13 -17.92 -10.84
N PRO A 283 2.39 -19.09 -10.23
CA PRO A 283 3.65 -19.78 -10.47
C PRO A 283 3.78 -20.00 -11.98
N CYS A 284 4.98 -19.77 -12.51
CA CYS A 284 5.33 -20.18 -13.87
C CYS A 284 5.11 -21.68 -14.03
#